data_AF-A0A2T0QZU8-F1
#
_entry.id   AF-A0A2T0QZU8-F1
#
_cell.length_a   1.000
_cell.length_b   1.000
_cell.length_c   1.000
_cell.angle_alpha   90.00
_cell.angle_beta   90.00
_cell.angle_gamma   90.00
#
_symmetry.space_group_name_H-M   'P 1'
#
loop_
_entity.id
_entity.type
_entity.pdbx_description
1 polymer ?
#
loop_
_entity_poly.entity_id
_entity_poly.type
_entity_poly.pdbx_seq_one_letter_code
_entity_poly.pdbx_strand_id
1 'polypeptide(L)'
;MLHGTSAHQSTRAADQENHPIVDRVAPGPPPWNRRPVSATPTAQECVFCAIARHDAEASTVFEDDTVVAFMDRYPVTPGHLLVVPRHHAVGLEDLDDATGIRVWAVAHDLARTLRRSTFRPEGINFFLCDGEVAFQTVFHLHLHVLPRCTGDGWTVENLPGTLDRDRRHLDEDAREIRTAAARRAGEGPAGTRG
;
A
#
# COMPACT_ATOMS: atom_id res chain seq x y z
N MET A 1 20.97 36.28 52.91
CA MET A 1 22.37 36.41 53.35
C MET A 1 23.09 35.10 53.09
N LEU A 2 24.21 35.17 52.35
CA LEU A 2 25.41 34.32 52.37
C LEU A 2 25.21 32.80 52.29
N HIS A 3 25.31 32.20 51.10
CA HIS A 3 26.56 31.67 50.48
C HIS A 3 27.14 30.46 51.22
N GLY A 4 26.92 29.27 50.67
CA GLY A 4 27.68 28.06 50.96
C GLY A 4 28.36 27.57 49.67
N THR A 5 29.63 27.92 49.50
CA THR A 5 30.54 27.30 48.53
C THR A 5 31.24 26.11 49.18
N SER A 6 31.29 24.96 48.51
CA SER A 6 32.50 24.13 48.52
C SER A 6 32.52 23.19 47.33
N ALA A 7 33.64 23.22 46.63
CA ALA A 7 33.96 22.40 45.48
C ALA A 7 34.40 20.99 45.92
N HIS A 8 34.07 19.98 45.13
CA HIS A 8 34.83 18.73 45.10
C HIS A 8 35.10 18.29 43.66
N GLN A 9 36.38 18.09 43.39
CA GLN A 9 36.94 17.70 42.10
C GLN A 9 36.82 16.19 41.90
N SER A 10 36.64 15.85 40.63
CA SER A 10 36.84 14.58 39.91
C SER A 10 37.86 13.58 40.48
N THR A 11 37.50 12.29 40.44
CA THR A 11 38.37 11.21 39.94
C THR A 11 37.54 10.16 39.19
N ARG A 12 38.12 9.60 38.12
CA ARG A 12 37.58 8.53 37.27
C ARG A 12 37.83 7.15 37.87
N ALA A 13 36.92 6.21 37.58
CA ALA A 13 37.15 4.92 36.89
C ALA A 13 36.51 3.70 37.56
N ALA A 14 35.85 2.91 36.70
CA ALA A 14 35.53 1.48 36.79
C ALA A 14 34.66 1.00 37.97
N ASP A 15 33.44 0.54 37.65
CA ASP A 15 33.17 -0.90 37.73
C ASP A 15 31.93 -1.26 36.90
N GLN A 16 32.11 -2.33 36.14
CA GLN A 16 31.23 -2.86 35.12
C GLN A 16 30.97 -4.30 35.52
N GLU A 17 29.76 -4.62 35.97
CA GLU A 17 29.23 -5.96 36.22
C GLU A 17 27.78 -5.72 36.71
N ASN A 18 26.70 -6.37 36.28
CA ASN A 18 26.52 -7.67 35.64
C ASN A 18 25.04 -7.71 35.19
N HIS A 19 24.75 -7.77 33.89
CA HIS A 19 23.39 -8.09 33.40
C HIS A 19 23.40 -9.48 32.78
N PRO A 20 22.48 -10.38 33.18
CA PRO A 20 22.53 -11.77 32.81
C PRO A 20 22.32 -11.92 31.31
N ILE A 21 23.13 -12.82 30.75
CA ILE A 21 23.10 -13.29 29.37
C ILE A 21 21.69 -13.80 29.08
N VAL A 22 20.89 -13.01 28.37
CA VAL A 22 19.73 -13.52 27.66
C VAL A 22 20.28 -14.38 26.53
N ASP A 23 19.89 -15.66 26.53
CA ASP A 23 20.18 -16.58 25.44
C ASP A 23 19.82 -15.90 24.11
N ARG A 24 20.83 -15.70 23.26
CA ARG A 24 20.66 -15.21 21.89
C ARG A 24 19.94 -16.30 21.10
N VAL A 25 18.62 -16.29 21.17
CA VAL A 25 17.77 -16.90 20.15
C VAL A 25 18.20 -16.26 18.84
N ALA A 26 18.72 -17.07 17.91
CA ALA A 26 19.07 -16.59 16.58
C ALA A 26 17.85 -15.88 15.98
N PRO A 27 17.99 -14.69 15.37
CA PRO A 27 16.86 -14.03 14.74
C PRO A 27 16.31 -14.97 13.67
N GLY A 28 15.02 -15.29 13.78
CA GLY A 28 14.31 -16.04 12.74
C GLY A 28 14.40 -15.32 11.40
N PRO A 29 14.04 -15.98 10.29
CA PRO A 29 14.00 -15.33 8.99
C PRO A 29 13.15 -14.06 9.08
N PRO A 30 13.53 -12.99 8.36
CA PRO A 30 12.85 -11.72 8.47
C PRO A 30 11.37 -11.87 8.08
N PRO A 31 10.49 -11.01 8.61
CA PRO A 31 9.03 -11.20 8.52
C PRO A 31 8.52 -11.30 7.07
N TRP A 32 9.26 -10.77 6.09
CA TRP A 32 8.96 -10.85 4.66
C TRP A 32 9.14 -12.23 4.02
N ASN A 33 9.62 -13.25 4.76
CA ASN A 33 9.72 -14.65 4.30
C ASN A 33 8.53 -15.54 4.68
N ARG A 34 7.45 -14.99 5.26
CA ARG A 34 6.25 -15.76 5.58
C ARG A 34 5.28 -15.75 4.40
N ARG A 35 4.84 -16.94 3.97
CA ARG A 35 3.76 -17.07 2.98
C ARG A 35 2.45 -16.56 3.61
N PRO A 36 1.64 -15.72 2.93
CA PRO A 36 0.37 -15.26 3.47
C PRO A 36 -0.60 -16.43 3.69
N VAL A 37 -1.42 -16.31 4.73
CA VAL A 37 -2.40 -17.30 5.19
C VAL A 37 -3.79 -16.68 5.07
N SER A 38 -4.37 -16.63 3.88
CA SER A 38 -5.82 -16.50 3.70
C SER A 38 -6.21 -17.09 2.34
N ALA A 39 -7.37 -17.78 2.31
CA ALA A 39 -7.92 -18.33 1.08
C ALA A 39 -8.50 -17.19 0.25
N THR A 40 -7.91 -16.93 -0.91
CA THR A 40 -8.41 -15.93 -1.86
C THR A 40 -9.80 -16.35 -2.36
N PRO A 41 -10.82 -15.48 -2.28
CA PRO A 41 -12.15 -15.75 -2.84
C PRO A 41 -12.06 -15.99 -4.34
N THR A 42 -12.90 -16.91 -4.84
CA THR A 42 -13.01 -17.15 -6.28
C THR A 42 -13.76 -16.01 -6.97
N ALA A 43 -13.65 -15.89 -8.30
CA ALA A 43 -14.40 -14.91 -9.07
C ALA A 43 -15.93 -15.00 -8.88
N GLN A 44 -16.47 -16.16 -8.52
CA GLN A 44 -17.91 -16.34 -8.26
C GLN A 44 -18.35 -15.79 -6.90
N GLU A 45 -17.44 -15.75 -5.92
CA GLU A 45 -17.69 -15.27 -4.55
C GLU A 45 -17.28 -13.79 -4.39
N CYS A 46 -16.64 -13.20 -5.40
CA CYS A 46 -16.12 -11.84 -5.37
C CYS A 46 -17.22 -10.80 -5.65
N VAL A 47 -17.44 -9.89 -4.69
CA VAL A 47 -18.39 -8.78 -4.83
C VAL A 47 -18.05 -7.84 -6.00
N PHE A 48 -16.77 -7.63 -6.30
CA PHE A 48 -16.36 -6.79 -7.43
C PHE A 48 -16.58 -7.47 -8.77
N CYS A 49 -16.42 -8.79 -8.86
CA CYS A 49 -16.87 -9.55 -10.03
C CYS A 49 -18.39 -9.50 -10.20
N ALA A 50 -19.17 -9.51 -9.11
CA ALA A 50 -20.62 -9.34 -9.19
C ALA A 50 -21.00 -7.94 -9.71
N ILE A 51 -20.35 -6.88 -9.21
CA ILE A 51 -20.54 -5.51 -9.72
C ILE A 51 -20.16 -5.42 -11.21
N ALA A 52 -18.99 -5.96 -11.60
CA ALA A 52 -18.53 -5.96 -12.98
C ALA A 52 -19.42 -6.76 -13.94
N ARG A 53 -20.25 -7.67 -13.42
CA ARG A 53 -21.28 -8.41 -14.18
C ARG A 53 -22.68 -7.81 -14.07
N HIS A 54 -22.84 -6.73 -13.31
CA HIS A 54 -24.14 -6.13 -12.97
C HIS A 54 -25.06 -7.04 -12.14
N ASP A 55 -24.51 -8.05 -11.47
CA ASP A 55 -25.22 -8.94 -10.53
C ASP A 55 -25.36 -8.31 -9.13
N ALA A 56 -24.62 -7.23 -8.85
CA ALA A 56 -24.69 -6.47 -7.61
C ALA A 56 -24.84 -4.96 -7.89
N GLU A 57 -25.54 -4.24 -7.00
CA GLU A 57 -25.76 -2.80 -7.14
C GLU A 57 -24.47 -2.00 -6.92
N ALA A 58 -24.23 -1.01 -7.79
CA ALA A 58 -23.18 -0.03 -7.65
C ALA A 58 -23.58 1.30 -8.29
N SER A 59 -23.06 2.41 -7.77
CA SER A 59 -23.15 3.71 -8.43
C SER A 59 -22.00 3.85 -9.42
N THR A 60 -22.19 3.32 -10.64
CA THR A 60 -21.18 3.33 -11.70
C THR A 60 -20.95 4.73 -12.26
N VAL A 61 -19.68 5.11 -12.40
CA VAL A 61 -19.24 6.40 -12.94
C VAL A 61 -18.65 6.25 -14.34
N PHE A 62 -17.99 5.12 -14.60
CA PHE A 62 -17.39 4.79 -15.88
C PHE A 62 -17.36 3.29 -16.06
N GLU A 63 -17.51 2.82 -17.29
CA GLU A 63 -17.25 1.43 -17.64
C GLU A 63 -16.85 1.27 -19.11
N ASP A 64 -16.02 0.27 -19.38
CA ASP A 64 -15.73 -0.23 -20.72
C ASP A 64 -15.50 -1.75 -20.66
N ASP A 65 -14.98 -2.37 -21.72
CA ASP A 65 -14.76 -3.81 -21.79
C ASP A 65 -13.67 -4.32 -20.82
N THR A 66 -12.81 -3.45 -20.30
CA THR A 66 -11.64 -3.82 -19.48
C THR A 66 -11.82 -3.47 -18.01
N VAL A 67 -12.45 -2.35 -17.69
CA VAL A 67 -12.58 -1.84 -16.32
C VAL A 67 -13.98 -1.30 -16.04
N VAL A 68 -14.33 -1.31 -14.76
CA VAL A 68 -15.50 -0.63 -14.20
C VAL A 68 -15.04 0.31 -13.09
N ALA A 69 -15.61 1.51 -13.02
CA ALA A 69 -15.37 2.46 -11.95
C ALA A 69 -16.69 2.86 -11.29
N PHE A 70 -16.74 2.82 -9.97
CA PHE A 70 -17.95 3.04 -9.18
C PHE A 70 -17.63 3.70 -7.84
N MET A 71 -18.64 4.34 -7.24
CA MET A 71 -18.50 4.98 -5.93
C MET A 71 -18.26 3.94 -4.84
N ASP A 72 -17.32 4.21 -3.94
CA ASP A 72 -17.13 3.36 -2.77
C ASP A 72 -18.35 3.46 -1.85
N ARG A 73 -18.85 2.32 -1.36
CA ARG A 73 -19.96 2.24 -0.41
C ARG A 73 -19.58 2.80 0.97
N TYR A 74 -18.31 2.70 1.34
CA TYR A 74 -17.76 3.16 2.61
C TYR A 74 -16.68 4.22 2.34
N PRO A 75 -17.07 5.39 1.81
CA PRO A 75 -16.10 6.37 1.34
C PRO A 75 -15.30 6.97 2.51
N VAL A 76 -13.97 7.03 2.37
CA VAL A 76 -13.11 7.72 3.34
C VAL A 76 -13.19 9.24 3.19
N THR A 77 -13.48 9.72 1.98
CA THR A 77 -13.77 11.14 1.68
C THR A 77 -14.90 11.25 0.66
N PRO A 78 -15.66 12.37 0.63
CA PRO A 78 -16.70 12.58 -0.37
C PRO A 78 -16.14 12.50 -1.80
N GLY A 79 -16.82 11.74 -2.67
CA GLY A 79 -16.39 11.52 -4.05
C GLY A 79 -15.38 10.37 -4.22
N HIS A 80 -15.08 9.61 -3.16
CA HIS A 80 -14.28 8.39 -3.23
C HIS A 80 -14.90 7.38 -4.21
N LEU A 81 -14.11 6.99 -5.20
CA LEU A 81 -14.45 5.95 -6.16
C LEU A 81 -13.34 4.91 -6.28
N LEU A 82 -13.69 3.73 -6.78
CA LEU A 82 -12.81 2.62 -7.08
C LEU A 82 -12.72 2.44 -8.60
N VAL A 83 -11.53 2.15 -9.12
CA VAL A 83 -11.34 1.64 -10.49
C VAL A 83 -10.89 0.19 -10.41
N VAL A 84 -11.65 -0.70 -11.04
CA VAL A 84 -11.55 -2.14 -10.87
C VAL A 84 -11.50 -2.83 -12.24
N PRO A 85 -10.56 -3.75 -12.50
CA PRO A 85 -10.57 -4.54 -13.74
C PRO A 85 -11.78 -5.47 -13.76
N ARG A 86 -12.39 -5.69 -14.94
CA ARG A 86 -13.49 -6.66 -15.08
C ARG A 86 -13.01 -8.10 -14.88
N HIS A 87 -11.81 -8.42 -15.35
CA HIS A 87 -11.16 -9.69 -15.07
C HIS A 87 -10.77 -9.76 -13.59
N HIS A 88 -10.97 -10.93 -12.97
CA HIS A 88 -10.60 -11.15 -11.58
C HIS A 88 -9.08 -11.31 -11.46
N ALA A 89 -8.43 -10.29 -10.92
CA ALA A 89 -7.02 -10.31 -10.53
C ALA A 89 -6.94 -10.02 -9.03
N VAL A 90 -6.28 -10.86 -8.25
CA VAL A 90 -6.23 -10.70 -6.78
C VAL A 90 -5.38 -9.49 -6.42
N GLY A 91 -4.19 -9.44 -7.01
CA GLY A 91 -3.18 -8.43 -6.76
C GLY A 91 -2.43 -8.06 -8.04
N LEU A 92 -1.26 -7.44 -7.88
CA LEU A 92 -0.46 -6.93 -9.02
C LEU A 92 0.12 -8.05 -9.88
N GLU A 93 0.46 -9.21 -9.28
CA GLU A 93 1.03 -10.35 -10.00
C GLU A 93 0.02 -11.06 -10.92
N ASP A 94 -1.28 -10.90 -10.68
CA ASP A 94 -2.34 -11.49 -11.50
C ASP A 94 -2.85 -10.53 -12.60
N LEU A 95 -2.33 -9.29 -12.64
CA LEU A 95 -2.77 -8.26 -13.56
C LEU A 95 -1.84 -8.19 -14.77
N ASP A 96 -2.39 -8.35 -15.97
CA ASP A 96 -1.62 -8.13 -17.19
C ASP A 96 -1.35 -6.63 -17.43
N ASP A 97 -0.27 -6.34 -18.18
CA ASP A 97 0.19 -4.97 -18.41
C ASP A 97 -0.86 -4.08 -19.09
N ALA A 98 -1.63 -4.62 -20.03
CA ALA A 98 -2.62 -3.85 -20.78
C ALA A 98 -3.78 -3.43 -19.87
N THR A 99 -4.28 -4.36 -19.05
CA THR A 99 -5.29 -4.08 -18.03
C THR A 99 -4.76 -3.10 -16.98
N GLY A 100 -3.52 -3.27 -16.51
CA GLY A 100 -2.88 -2.34 -15.57
C GLY A 100 -2.78 -0.90 -16.10
N ILE A 101 -2.36 -0.75 -17.36
CA ILE A 101 -2.35 0.55 -18.05
C ILE A 101 -3.75 1.14 -18.11
N ARG A 102 -4.78 0.32 -18.40
CA ARG A 102 -6.15 0.80 -18.51
C ARG A 102 -6.72 1.27 -17.17
N VAL A 103 -6.50 0.51 -16.09
CA VAL A 103 -6.88 0.90 -14.72
C VAL A 103 -6.31 2.26 -14.37
N TRP A 104 -5.01 2.48 -14.60
CA TRP A 104 -4.38 3.76 -14.33
C TRP A 104 -4.92 4.89 -15.21
N ALA A 105 -5.07 4.64 -16.52
CA ALA A 105 -5.56 5.66 -17.46
C ALA A 105 -6.96 6.17 -17.07
N VAL A 106 -7.86 5.27 -16.69
CA VAL A 106 -9.22 5.62 -16.23
C VAL A 106 -9.17 6.34 -14.88
N ALA A 107 -8.40 5.85 -13.92
CA ALA A 107 -8.27 6.51 -12.61
C ALA A 107 -7.69 7.93 -12.73
N HIS A 108 -6.69 8.12 -13.59
CA HIS A 108 -6.10 9.42 -13.88
C HIS A 108 -7.11 10.38 -14.52
N ASP A 109 -7.92 9.92 -15.49
CA ASP A 109 -8.97 10.76 -16.07
C ASP A 109 -10.05 11.14 -15.05
N LEU A 110 -10.53 10.16 -14.27
CA LEU A 110 -11.53 10.38 -13.22
C LEU A 110 -11.03 11.36 -12.15
N ALA A 111 -9.77 11.29 -11.74
CA ALA A 111 -9.16 12.27 -10.84
C ALA A 111 -9.18 13.70 -11.43
N ARG A 112 -8.95 13.86 -12.74
CA ARG A 112 -9.08 15.16 -13.42
C ARG A 112 -10.53 15.61 -13.52
N THR A 113 -11.46 14.67 -13.74
CA THR A 113 -12.91 14.92 -13.77
C THR A 113 -13.43 15.35 -12.40
N LEU A 114 -12.96 14.75 -11.31
CA LEU A 114 -13.29 15.13 -9.95
C LEU A 114 -12.98 16.61 -9.66
N ARG A 115 -11.85 17.13 -10.17
CA ARG A 115 -11.49 18.56 -10.06
C ARG A 115 -12.46 19.50 -10.76
N ARG A 116 -13.21 19.01 -11.76
CA ARG A 116 -14.23 19.77 -12.50
C ARG A 116 -15.64 19.57 -11.96
N SER A 117 -15.82 18.63 -11.04
CA SER A 117 -17.11 18.36 -10.40
C SER A 117 -17.42 19.37 -9.30
N THR A 118 -18.55 19.19 -8.61
CA THR A 118 -18.89 19.97 -7.42
C THR A 118 -18.00 19.65 -6.22
N PHE A 119 -17.30 18.51 -6.20
CA PHE A 119 -16.38 18.15 -5.12
C PHE A 119 -15.14 19.05 -5.08
N ARG A 120 -14.67 19.52 -6.25
CA ARG A 120 -13.50 20.43 -6.42
C ARG A 120 -12.35 20.17 -5.44
N PRO A 121 -11.82 18.94 -5.36
CA PRO A 121 -10.80 18.63 -4.37
C PRO A 121 -9.51 19.41 -4.62
N GLU A 122 -8.85 19.78 -3.54
CA GLU A 122 -7.52 20.41 -3.53
C GLU A 122 -6.45 19.39 -3.95
N GLY A 123 -6.57 18.15 -3.49
CA GLY A 123 -5.65 17.04 -3.77
C GLY A 123 -6.35 15.76 -4.22
N ILE A 124 -5.56 14.80 -4.69
CA ILE A 124 -6.03 13.44 -4.95
C ILE A 124 -5.02 12.48 -4.32
N ASN A 125 -5.48 11.50 -3.57
CA ASN A 125 -4.67 10.31 -3.28
C ASN A 125 -5.14 9.16 -4.18
N PHE A 126 -4.17 8.49 -4.79
CA PHE A 126 -4.37 7.14 -5.31
C PHE A 126 -3.86 6.16 -4.27
N PHE A 127 -4.66 5.15 -3.95
CA PHE A 127 -4.28 4.14 -2.97
C PHE A 127 -4.58 2.76 -3.55
N LEU A 128 -3.59 1.87 -3.52
CA LEU A 128 -3.70 0.50 -3.99
C LEU A 128 -3.11 -0.39 -2.92
N CYS A 129 -3.91 -1.36 -2.49
CA CYS A 129 -3.53 -2.36 -1.51
C CYS A 129 -3.36 -3.70 -2.21
N ASP A 130 -2.16 -4.27 -2.16
CA ASP A 130 -1.87 -5.60 -2.65
C ASP A 130 -1.40 -6.49 -1.49
N GLY A 131 -2.28 -7.39 -1.06
CA GLY A 131 -2.10 -8.26 0.10
C GLY A 131 -2.72 -7.72 1.40
N GLU A 132 -3.10 -8.66 2.28
CA GLU A 132 -3.79 -8.38 3.55
C GLU A 132 -3.02 -7.42 4.47
N VAL A 133 -1.70 -7.62 4.58
CA VAL A 133 -0.81 -6.76 5.38
C VAL A 133 -0.74 -5.33 4.83
N ALA A 134 -1.00 -5.16 3.53
CA ALA A 134 -1.09 -3.86 2.87
C ALA A 134 -2.51 -3.26 2.92
N PHE A 135 -3.39 -3.77 3.79
CA PHE A 135 -4.78 -3.35 3.98
C PHE A 135 -5.78 -3.77 2.89
N GLN A 136 -5.44 -4.76 2.05
CA GLN A 136 -6.39 -5.28 1.08
C GLN A 136 -7.47 -6.11 1.80
N THR A 137 -8.74 -5.74 1.61
CA THR A 137 -9.90 -6.42 2.23
C THR A 137 -10.80 -7.10 1.21
N VAL A 138 -10.87 -6.56 -0.01
CA VAL A 138 -11.43 -7.25 -1.17
C VAL A 138 -10.27 -7.73 -2.04
N PHE A 139 -10.11 -9.05 -2.13
CA PHE A 139 -9.08 -9.73 -2.92
C PHE A 139 -9.42 -9.77 -4.41
N HIS A 140 -9.66 -8.58 -4.94
CA HIS A 140 -9.75 -8.24 -6.36
C HIS A 140 -9.15 -6.85 -6.46
N LEU A 141 -8.10 -6.68 -7.27
CA LEU A 141 -7.36 -5.44 -7.41
C LEU A 141 -8.30 -4.26 -7.64
N HIS A 142 -8.12 -3.21 -6.86
CA HIS A 142 -8.91 -1.98 -6.98
C HIS A 142 -8.02 -0.79 -6.66
N LEU A 143 -8.08 0.22 -7.52
CA LEU A 143 -7.40 1.48 -7.31
C LEU A 143 -8.37 2.49 -6.72
N HIS A 144 -8.14 2.87 -5.47
CA HIS A 144 -8.88 3.94 -4.83
C HIS A 144 -8.49 5.28 -5.46
N VAL A 145 -9.48 6.12 -5.76
CA VAL A 145 -9.31 7.52 -6.15
C VAL A 145 -9.98 8.37 -5.08
N LEU A 146 -9.16 9.03 -4.26
CA LEU A 146 -9.59 9.74 -3.06
C LEU A 146 -9.48 11.26 -3.26
N PRO A 147 -10.60 11.97 -3.45
CA PRO A 147 -10.63 13.43 -3.37
C PRO A 147 -10.18 13.90 -2.00
N ARG A 148 -9.28 14.89 -1.95
CA ARG A 148 -8.76 15.47 -0.70
C ARG A 148 -9.03 16.96 -0.61
N CYS A 149 -9.40 17.41 0.57
CA CYS A 149 -9.54 18.83 0.90
C CYS A 149 -8.85 19.10 2.24
N THR A 150 -8.44 20.35 2.45
CA THR A 150 -7.88 20.76 3.75
C THR A 150 -8.92 20.51 4.85
N GLY A 151 -8.53 19.74 5.87
CA GLY A 151 -9.40 19.44 7.01
C GLY A 151 -10.45 18.35 6.75
N ASP A 152 -10.29 17.51 5.72
CA ASP A 152 -11.19 16.39 5.44
C ASP A 152 -11.13 15.23 6.46
N GLY A 153 -10.25 15.33 7.46
CA GLY A 153 -10.15 14.39 8.58
C GLY A 153 -9.48 13.07 8.25
N TRP A 154 -9.12 12.79 6.99
CA TRP A 154 -8.40 11.56 6.65
C TRP A 154 -6.89 11.77 6.81
N THR A 155 -6.32 11.03 7.76
CA THR A 155 -4.90 11.05 8.09
C THR A 155 -4.32 9.64 8.02
N VAL A 156 -3.02 9.53 7.74
CA VAL A 156 -2.29 8.29 7.93
C VAL A 156 -1.67 8.35 9.32
N GLU A 157 -2.34 7.72 10.28
CA GLU A 157 -1.85 7.63 11.66
C GLU A 157 -0.75 6.57 11.79
N ASN A 158 0.09 6.69 12.82
CA ASN A 158 1.17 5.74 13.12
C ASN A 158 2.19 5.58 11.99
N LEU A 159 2.46 6.64 11.23
CA LEU A 159 3.66 6.68 10.40
C LEU A 159 4.85 6.44 11.33
N PRO A 160 5.60 5.32 11.20
CA PRO A 160 6.84 5.16 11.93
C PRO A 160 7.71 6.38 11.62
N GLY A 161 8.49 6.83 12.60
CA GLY A 161 9.44 7.92 12.37
C GLY A 161 10.26 7.66 11.10
N THR A 162 10.73 8.71 10.46
CA THR A 162 11.53 8.58 9.23
C THR A 162 12.61 7.52 9.44
N LEU A 163 12.55 6.44 8.66
CA LEU A 163 13.64 5.49 8.60
C LEU A 163 14.78 6.17 7.83
N ASP A 164 15.62 6.88 8.56
CA ASP A 164 16.79 7.53 7.99
C ASP A 164 17.80 6.46 7.57
N ARG A 165 18.06 6.35 6.27
CA ARG A 165 19.02 5.42 5.68
C ARG A 165 20.03 6.21 4.87
N ASP A 166 21.32 5.94 5.13
CA ASP A 166 22.38 6.57 4.36
C ASP A 166 22.36 6.13 2.88
N ARG A 167 23.09 6.88 2.04
CA ARG A 167 23.16 6.62 0.60
C ARG A 167 23.61 5.21 0.26
N ARG A 168 24.54 4.64 1.05
CA ARG A 168 25.08 3.31 0.79
C ARG A 168 23.99 2.25 0.92
N HIS A 169 23.20 2.29 1.99
CA HIS A 169 22.10 1.35 2.19
C HIS A 169 21.03 1.48 1.10
N LEU A 170 20.72 2.70 0.65
CA LEU A 170 19.78 2.93 -0.45
C LEU A 170 20.31 2.37 -1.79
N ASP A 171 21.60 2.49 -2.04
CA ASP A 171 22.24 1.96 -3.25
C ASP A 171 22.27 0.41 -3.26
N GLU A 172 22.40 -0.20 -2.07
CA GLU A 172 22.28 -1.64 -1.85
C GLU A 172 20.85 -2.12 -2.13
N ASP A 173 19.82 -1.49 -1.54
CA ASP A 173 18.42 -1.82 -1.81
C ASP A 173 18.08 -1.69 -3.30
N ALA A 174 18.52 -0.60 -3.93
CA ALA A 174 18.27 -0.36 -5.35
C ALA A 174 18.94 -1.42 -6.24
N ARG A 175 20.09 -1.96 -5.83
CA ARG A 175 20.77 -3.06 -6.54
C ARG A 175 19.99 -4.35 -6.43
N GLU A 176 19.43 -4.65 -5.27
CA GLU A 176 18.58 -5.83 -5.07
C GLU A 176 17.35 -5.76 -5.98
N ILE A 177 16.65 -4.62 -5.99
CA ILE A 177 15.47 -4.41 -6.84
C ILE A 177 15.81 -4.56 -8.32
N ARG A 178 16.93 -3.98 -8.80
CA ARG A 178 17.37 -4.14 -10.20
C ARG A 178 17.68 -5.60 -10.54
N THR A 179 18.24 -6.35 -9.59
CA THR A 179 18.55 -7.77 -9.77
C THR A 179 17.26 -8.59 -9.88
N ALA A 180 16.27 -8.32 -9.03
CA ALA A 180 14.96 -8.95 -9.11
C ALA A 180 14.24 -8.61 -10.42
N ALA A 181 14.28 -7.35 -10.87
CA ALA A 181 13.68 -6.93 -12.14
C ALA A 181 14.29 -7.67 -13.35
N ALA A 182 15.61 -7.86 -13.37
CA ALA A 182 16.27 -8.61 -14.43
C ALA A 182 15.86 -10.09 -14.45
N ARG A 183 15.64 -10.71 -13.27
CA ARG A 183 15.13 -12.09 -13.16
C ARG A 183 13.70 -12.19 -13.70
N ARG A 184 12.81 -11.30 -13.25
CA ARG A 184 11.40 -11.24 -13.71
C ARG A 184 11.30 -11.05 -15.23
N ALA A 185 12.12 -10.17 -15.81
CA ALA A 185 12.14 -9.97 -17.26
C ALA A 185 12.57 -11.23 -18.03
N GLY A 186 13.36 -12.11 -17.42
CA GLY A 186 13.80 -13.38 -17.99
C GLY A 186 12.76 -14.52 -17.90
N GLU A 187 11.73 -14.38 -17.06
CA GLU A 187 10.70 -15.42 -16.85
C GLU A 187 9.61 -15.42 -17.94
N GLY A 188 9.58 -14.40 -18.81
CA GLY A 188 8.50 -14.20 -19.79
C GLY A 188 7.18 -13.78 -19.14
N PRO A 189 6.19 -13.27 -19.89
CA PRO A 189 4.87 -12.98 -19.33
C PRO A 189 4.28 -14.28 -18.78
N ALA A 190 3.76 -14.24 -17.55
CA ALA A 190 3.10 -15.37 -16.91
C ALA A 190 2.04 -15.92 -17.88
N GLY A 191 2.29 -17.11 -18.40
CA GLY A 191 1.48 -17.70 -19.46
C GLY A 191 0.01 -17.73 -19.06
N THR A 192 -0.83 -17.27 -19.98
CA THR A 192 -2.28 -17.50 -19.99
C THR A 192 -2.51 -19.00 -19.80
N ARG A 193 -2.86 -19.43 -18.57
CA ARG A 193 -3.42 -20.76 -18.36
C ARG A 193 -4.85 -20.68 -18.91
N GLY A 194 -5.05 -21.31 -20.06
CA GLY A 194 -6.35 -21.44 -20.71
C GLY A 194 -7.31 -22.33 -19.94
#